data_AF-A0A4U0GGK3-F1
#
_entry.id   AF-A0A4U0GGK3-F1
#
_cell.length_a   1.000
_cell.length_b   1.000
_cell.length_c   1.000
_cell.angle_alpha   90.00
_cell.angle_beta   90.00
_cell.angle_gamma   90.00
#
_symmetry.space_group_name_H-M   'P 1'
#
loop_
_entity.id
_entity.type
_entity.pdbx_description
1 polymer ?
#
loop_
_entity_poly.entity_id
_entity_poly.type
_entity_poly.pdbx_seq_one_letter_code
_entity_poly.pdbx_strand_id
1 'polypeptide(L)'
;MDSDLERACWIHVSFLVTRYLLANSHGRWDGAEKALRHRELCQFYAALPCGADPDAVSVLSPEYRALHSATQALTDNLDTEIGFPLDSRPDFDRLAPLFFAKFHALALAVLG
;
A
#
# COMPACT_ATOMS: atom_id res chain seq x y z
N MET A 1 -15.54 7.82 8.61
CA MET A 1 -14.23 7.25 9.01
C MET A 1 -13.45 8.36 9.67
N ASP A 2 -12.80 8.07 10.79
CA ASP A 2 -12.11 9.06 11.60
C ASP A 2 -10.99 9.73 10.79
N SER A 3 -11.11 11.04 10.52
CA SER A 3 -10.13 11.79 9.71
C SER A 3 -8.74 11.77 10.33
N ASP A 4 -8.66 11.55 11.64
CA ASP A 4 -7.39 11.49 12.37
C ASP A 4 -6.68 10.16 12.15
N LEU A 5 -7.43 9.05 12.04
CA LEU A 5 -6.86 7.74 11.71
C LEU A 5 -6.28 7.73 10.28
N GLU A 6 -7.05 8.23 9.31
CA GLU A 6 -6.58 8.34 7.92
C GLU A 6 -5.30 9.17 7.85
N ARG A 7 -5.26 10.32 8.54
CA ARG A 7 -4.07 11.18 8.59
C ARG A 7 -2.89 10.49 9.26
N ALA A 8 -3.10 9.78 10.36
CA ALA A 8 -2.06 9.04 11.05
C ALA A 8 -1.48 7.92 10.17
N CYS A 9 -2.35 7.15 9.51
CA CYS A 9 -1.95 6.15 8.53
C CYS A 9 -1.14 6.78 7.39
N TRP A 10 -1.61 7.89 6.82
CA TRP A 10 -0.90 8.59 5.74
C TRP A 10 0.50 9.04 6.17
N ILE A 11 0.64 9.66 7.34
CA ILE A 11 1.94 10.08 7.87
C ILE A 11 2.90 8.89 7.94
N HIS A 12 2.43 7.74 8.43
CA HIS A 12 3.25 6.54 8.57
C HIS A 12 3.63 5.92 7.23
N VAL A 13 2.68 5.80 6.30
CA VAL A 13 2.87 5.01 5.07
C VAL A 13 3.25 5.82 3.84
N SER A 14 3.21 7.16 3.88
CA SER A 14 3.49 8.03 2.73
C SER A 14 4.84 7.74 2.06
N PHE A 15 5.88 7.47 2.86
CA PHE A 15 7.18 7.02 2.36
C PHE A 15 7.09 5.68 1.62
N LEU A 16 6.43 4.68 2.23
CA LEU A 16 6.27 3.34 1.65
C LEU A 16 5.48 3.38 0.34
N VAL A 17 4.38 4.14 0.30
CA VAL A 17 3.56 4.36 -0.89
C VAL A 17 4.39 4.98 -2.02
N THR A 18 5.13 6.04 -1.72
CA THR A 18 5.95 6.73 -2.73
C THR A 18 7.03 5.79 -3.29
N ARG A 19 7.71 5.03 -2.41
CA ARG A 19 8.73 4.05 -2.83
C ARG A 19 8.13 2.90 -3.65
N TYR A 20 6.95 2.43 -3.27
CA TYR A 20 6.22 1.41 -4.02
C TYR A 20 5.89 1.88 -5.45
N LEU A 21 5.35 3.09 -5.59
CA LEU A 21 5.05 3.69 -6.90
C LEU A 21 6.33 3.93 -7.72
N LEU A 22 7.40 4.40 -7.07
CA LEU A 22 8.69 4.59 -7.73
C LEU A 22 9.25 3.27 -8.27
N ALA A 23 9.15 2.18 -7.51
CA ALA A 23 9.60 0.84 -7.95
C ALA A 23 8.83 0.33 -9.18
N ASN A 24 7.54 0.70 -9.32
CA ASN A 24 6.72 0.36 -10.49
C ASN A 24 6.95 1.29 -11.70
N SER A 25 7.73 2.36 -11.56
CA SER A 25 7.91 3.35 -12.61
C SER A 25 8.68 2.78 -13.81
N HIS A 26 8.27 3.21 -15.01
CA HIS A 26 8.95 2.88 -16.26
C HIS A 26 10.46 3.18 -16.17
N GLY A 27 11.28 2.22 -16.62
CA GLY A 27 12.74 2.31 -16.59
C GLY A 27 13.40 1.93 -15.25
N ARG A 28 12.63 1.74 -14.17
CA ARG A 28 13.14 1.19 -12.90
C ARG A 28 12.76 -0.27 -12.73
N TRP A 29 11.46 -0.59 -12.77
CA TRP A 29 10.91 -1.95 -12.62
C TRP A 29 11.59 -2.80 -11.54
N ASP A 30 11.75 -2.21 -10.36
CA ASP A 30 12.40 -2.88 -9.24
C ASP A 30 11.39 -3.82 -8.56
N GLY A 31 11.31 -5.05 -9.05
CA GLY A 31 10.38 -6.05 -8.53
C GLY A 31 10.64 -6.43 -7.07
N ALA A 32 11.90 -6.38 -6.62
CA ALA A 32 12.26 -6.70 -5.24
C ALA A 32 11.78 -5.59 -4.29
N GLU A 33 12.02 -4.32 -4.64
CA GLU A 33 11.52 -3.20 -3.86
C GLU A 33 9.98 -3.14 -3.88
N LYS A 34 9.35 -3.38 -5.04
CA LYS A 34 7.88 -3.48 -5.14
C LYS A 34 7.31 -4.47 -4.12
N ALA A 35 7.82 -5.71 -4.12
CA ALA A 35 7.34 -6.75 -3.22
C ALA A 35 7.61 -6.42 -1.74
N LEU A 36 8.77 -5.82 -1.44
CA LEU A 36 9.12 -5.40 -0.09
C LEU A 36 8.17 -4.31 0.43
N ARG A 37 7.95 -3.24 -0.35
CA ARG A 37 7.08 -2.13 0.09
C ARG A 37 5.62 -2.56 0.24
N HIS A 38 5.13 -3.44 -0.64
CA HIS A 38 3.77 -3.99 -0.50
C HIS A 38 3.62 -4.84 0.76
N ARG A 39 4.62 -5.66 1.08
CA ARG A 39 4.67 -6.42 2.33
C ARG A 39 4.61 -5.50 3.55
N GLU A 40 5.47 -4.48 3.63
CA GLU A 40 5.51 -3.54 4.76
C GLU A 40 4.18 -2.79 4.92
N LEU A 41 3.54 -2.38 3.81
CA LEU A 41 2.20 -1.80 3.84
C LEU A 41 1.17 -2.78 4.45
N CYS A 42 1.16 -4.03 4.01
CA CYS A 42 0.24 -5.04 4.55
C CYS A 42 0.52 -5.33 6.03
N GLN A 43 1.78 -5.42 6.44
CA GLN A 43 2.19 -5.64 7.82
C GLN A 43 1.75 -4.49 8.73
N PHE A 44 1.91 -3.24 8.28
CA PHE A 44 1.43 -2.07 9.02
C PHE A 44 -0.07 -2.16 9.29
N TYR A 45 -0.90 -2.40 8.26
CA TYR A 45 -2.35 -2.50 8.45
C TYR A 45 -2.76 -3.71 9.29
N ALA A 46 -2.09 -4.85 9.13
CA ALA A 46 -2.35 -6.06 9.92
C ALA A 46 -2.08 -5.85 11.43
N ALA A 47 -1.13 -4.97 11.77
CA ALA A 47 -0.79 -4.65 13.15
C ALA A 47 -1.75 -3.65 13.81
N LEU A 48 -2.50 -2.86 13.03
CA LEU A 48 -3.36 -1.78 13.55
C LEU A 48 -4.37 -2.24 14.61
N PRO A 49 -5.15 -3.33 14.42
CA PRO A 49 -6.20 -3.71 15.37
C PRO A 49 -5.65 -4.12 16.76
N CYS A 50 -4.44 -4.64 16.81
CA CYS A 50 -3.82 -5.15 18.03
C CYS A 50 -2.72 -4.22 18.59
N GLY A 51 -2.43 -3.10 17.92
CA GLY A 51 -1.35 -2.19 18.30
C GLY A 51 0.04 -2.87 18.34
N ALA A 52 0.22 -3.92 17.53
CA ALA A 52 1.46 -4.67 17.49
C ALA A 52 2.55 -3.91 16.71
N ASP A 53 3.79 -4.37 16.85
CA ASP A 53 4.87 -3.96 15.97
C ASP A 53 4.64 -4.52 14.55
N PRO A 54 4.56 -3.69 13.50
CA PRO A 54 4.43 -4.16 12.12
C PRO A 54 5.51 -5.16 11.71
N ASP A 55 6.74 -5.00 12.18
CA ASP A 55 7.86 -5.88 11.82
C ASP A 55 7.72 -7.27 12.43
N ALA A 56 6.92 -7.39 13.50
CA ALA A 56 6.60 -8.67 14.15
C ALA A 56 5.43 -9.41 13.46
N VAL A 57 4.69 -8.77 12.54
CA VAL A 57 3.59 -9.43 11.82
C VAL A 57 4.14 -10.47 10.85
N SER A 58 3.83 -11.73 11.13
CA SER A 58 4.17 -12.84 10.24
C SER A 58 3.39 -12.77 8.93
N VAL A 59 4.08 -12.96 7.80
CA VAL A 59 3.46 -13.10 6.46
C VAL A 59 2.57 -14.34 6.33
N LEU A 60 2.62 -15.25 7.31
CA LEU A 60 1.74 -16.41 7.38
C LEU A 60 0.45 -16.13 8.17
N SER A 61 0.35 -14.98 8.83
CA SER A 61 -0.84 -14.65 9.62
C SER A 61 -2.08 -14.51 8.72
N PRO A 62 -3.27 -14.89 9.22
CA PRO A 62 -4.52 -14.73 8.48
C PRO A 62 -4.77 -13.27 8.08
N GLU A 63 -4.48 -12.32 8.97
CA GLU A 63 -4.71 -10.89 8.77
C GLU A 63 -3.84 -10.35 7.64
N TYR A 64 -2.54 -10.68 7.66
CA TYR A 64 -1.63 -10.32 6.58
C TYR A 64 -2.10 -10.90 5.25
N ARG A 65 -2.47 -12.20 5.21
CA ARG A 65 -2.89 -12.86 3.97
C ARG A 65 -4.16 -12.26 3.40
N ALA A 66 -5.13 -11.92 4.26
CA ALA A 66 -6.36 -11.25 3.85
C ALA A 66 -6.08 -9.87 3.24
N LEU A 67 -5.26 -9.05 3.92
CA LEU A 67 -4.85 -7.73 3.43
C LEU A 67 -4.07 -7.80 2.12
N HIS A 68 -3.09 -8.69 2.06
CA HIS A 68 -2.28 -8.91 0.87
C HIS A 68 -3.17 -9.33 -0.31
N SER A 69 -4.08 -10.28 -0.10
CA SER A 69 -5.00 -10.73 -1.14
C SER A 69 -5.95 -9.62 -1.62
N ALA A 70 -6.50 -8.82 -0.71
CA ALA A 70 -7.42 -7.74 -1.05
C ALA A 70 -6.73 -6.61 -1.81
N THR A 71 -5.49 -6.29 -1.45
CA THR A 71 -4.72 -5.21 -2.07
C THR A 71 -3.97 -5.63 -3.32
N GLN A 72 -3.82 -6.94 -3.56
CA GLN A 72 -3.18 -7.48 -4.76
C GLN A 72 -3.83 -6.97 -6.05
N ALA A 73 -5.16 -6.93 -6.10
CA ALA A 73 -5.90 -6.46 -7.26
C ALA A 73 -5.58 -5.00 -7.62
N LEU A 74 -5.42 -4.12 -6.61
CA LEU A 74 -4.99 -2.75 -6.80
C LEU A 74 -3.54 -2.69 -7.34
N THR A 75 -2.64 -3.48 -6.76
CA THR A 75 -1.22 -3.46 -7.10
C THR A 75 -0.89 -4.08 -8.45
N ASP A 76 -1.77 -4.92 -8.98
CA ASP A 76 -1.66 -5.54 -10.31
C ASP A 76 -2.22 -4.63 -11.42
N ASN A 77 -3.11 -3.69 -11.09
CA ASN A 77 -3.85 -2.86 -12.07
C ASN A 77 -3.68 -1.35 -11.80
N LEU A 78 -2.49 -0.88 -11.44
CA LEU A 78 -2.24 0.52 -11.08
C LEU A 78 -2.63 1.53 -12.18
N ASP A 79 -2.45 1.16 -13.44
CA ASP A 79 -2.84 1.95 -14.60
C ASP A 79 -4.36 2.17 -14.65
N THR A 80 -5.13 1.12 -14.43
CA THR A 80 -6.60 1.17 -14.43
C THR A 80 -7.14 1.81 -13.16
N GLU A 81 -6.55 1.50 -12.00
CA GLU A 81 -7.09 1.90 -10.70
C GLU A 81 -6.77 3.35 -10.34
N ILE A 82 -5.58 3.86 -10.67
CA ILE A 82 -5.16 5.22 -10.30
C ILE A 82 -4.63 6.04 -11.49
N GLY A 83 -4.65 5.50 -12.70
CA GLY A 83 -4.08 6.15 -13.88
C GLY A 83 -2.56 6.22 -13.81
N PHE A 84 -1.91 5.17 -13.30
CA PHE A 84 -0.44 5.09 -13.27
C PHE A 84 0.12 4.95 -14.70
N PRO A 85 1.07 5.81 -15.12
CA PRO A 85 1.59 5.74 -16.48
C PRO A 85 2.52 4.54 -16.67
N LEU A 86 2.35 3.82 -17.79
CA LEU A 86 3.14 2.63 -18.13
C LEU A 86 4.45 2.97 -18.87
N ASP A 87 4.50 4.11 -19.54
CA ASP A 87 5.57 4.48 -20.48
C ASP A 87 6.13 5.90 -20.26
N SER A 88 5.65 6.60 -19.23
CA SER A 88 6.04 7.98 -18.93
C SER A 88 6.28 8.19 -17.44
N ARG A 89 6.88 9.34 -17.10
CA ARG A 89 7.22 9.68 -15.72
C ARG A 89 5.93 9.86 -14.89
N PRO A 90 5.76 9.14 -13.77
CA PRO A 90 4.60 9.33 -12.90
C PRO A 90 4.60 10.67 -12.19
N ASP A 91 3.41 11.25 -12.05
CA ASP A 91 3.13 12.37 -11.15
C ASP A 91 2.86 11.82 -9.74
N PHE A 92 3.92 11.72 -8.94
CA PHE A 92 3.84 11.13 -7.60
C PHE A 92 3.01 11.97 -6.62
N ASP A 93 2.98 13.30 -6.78
CA ASP A 93 2.19 14.18 -5.92
C ASP A 93 0.70 13.92 -6.09
N ARG A 94 0.27 13.61 -7.32
CA ARG A 94 -1.11 13.16 -7.60
C ARG A 94 -1.34 11.70 -7.24
N LEU A 95 -0.42 10.81 -7.60
CA LEU A 95 -0.65 9.36 -7.56
C LEU A 95 -0.52 8.76 -6.15
N ALA A 96 0.36 9.29 -5.30
CA ALA A 96 0.57 8.74 -3.97
C ALA A 96 -0.69 8.87 -3.08
N PRO A 97 -1.38 10.03 -3.02
CA PRO A 97 -2.65 10.15 -2.29
C PRO A 97 -3.75 9.22 -2.83
N LEU A 98 -3.86 9.06 -4.16
CA LEU A 98 -4.85 8.18 -4.77
C LEU A 98 -4.60 6.71 -4.45
N PHE A 99 -3.35 6.27 -4.56
CA PHE A 99 -2.95 4.92 -4.16
C PHE A 99 -3.26 4.68 -2.69
N PHE A 100 -2.86 5.61 -1.81
CA PHE A 100 -3.13 5.51 -0.39
C PHE A 100 -4.63 5.41 -0.10
N ALA A 101 -5.46 6.29 -0.65
CA ALA A 101 -6.89 6.29 -0.40
C ALA A 101 -7.53 4.93 -0.76
N LYS A 102 -7.15 4.36 -1.92
CA LYS A 102 -7.64 3.03 -2.33
C LYS A 102 -7.10 1.91 -1.44
N PHE A 103 -5.79 1.92 -1.16
CA PHE A 103 -5.18 0.90 -0.31
C PHE A 103 -5.77 0.92 1.11
N HIS A 104 -5.91 2.11 1.69
CA HIS A 104 -6.51 2.35 2.99
C HIS A 104 -7.95 1.85 3.04
N ALA A 105 -8.77 2.20 2.04
CA ALA A 105 -10.16 1.73 1.96
C ALA A 105 -10.25 0.20 1.86
N LEU A 106 -9.42 -0.44 1.03
CA LEU A 106 -9.36 -1.90 0.92
C LEU A 106 -8.91 -2.54 2.24
N ALA A 107 -7.90 -1.96 2.88
CA ALA A 107 -7.36 -2.48 4.13
C ALA A 107 -8.39 -2.40 5.26
N LEU A 108 -9.07 -1.26 5.43
CA LEU A 108 -10.11 -1.11 6.44
C LEU A 108 -11.30 -2.02 6.18
N ALA A 109 -11.70 -2.21 4.92
CA ALA A 109 -12.78 -3.14 4.57
C ALA A 109 -12.45 -4.60 4.96
N VAL A 110 -11.18 -4.98 5.00
CA VAL A 110 -10.73 -6.29 5.50
C VAL A 110 -10.74 -6.37 7.02
N LEU A 111 -10.44 -5.27 7.71
CA LEU A 111 -10.28 -5.23 9.17
C LEU A 111 -11.59 -5.03 9.95
N GLY A 112 -12.65 -4.53 9.30
CA GLY A 112 -13.98 -4.37 9.89
C GLY A 112 -14.26 -2.94 10.35
#